data_AF-A0A5K0X574-F1
#
_entry.id   AF-A0A5K0X574-F1
#
_cell.length_a   1.000
_cell.length_b   1.000
_cell.length_c   1.000
_cell.angle_alpha   90.00
_cell.angle_beta   90.00
_cell.angle_gamma   90.00
#
_symmetry.space_group_name_H-M   'P 1'
#
loop_
_entity.id
_entity.type
_entity.pdbx_description
1 polymer ?
#
loop_
_entity_poly.entity_id
_entity_poly.type
_entity_poly.pdbx_seq_one_letter_code
_entity_poly.pdbx_strand_id
1 'polypeptide(L)'
;METKIGEADAVRSESSELGSLRSQFAGVSMKEGVSLASKDSTLGRHLARRLVQVGVSDVFAVPGDFNLTLLDHLVAEPGLNLIGCCNELNAGYAADGYARSRGVGACAVTFTVGGLSVLNAIAGAYSENLPVICIVGGPNSNDYGTNRILHHTIGLPDFSQELRCFQTVTCYQ
;
A
#
# COMPACT_ATOMS: atom_id res chain seq x y z
N MET A 1 39.06 -25.06 46.39
CA MET A 1 39.59 -25.75 45.19
C MET A 1 39.28 -24.86 44.00
N GLU A 2 40.33 -24.48 43.28
CA GLU A 2 40.39 -23.38 42.32
C GLU A 2 39.72 -23.69 40.97
N THR A 3 39.20 -22.63 40.34
CA THR A 3 38.82 -22.57 38.92
C THR A 3 40.01 -22.20 38.04
N LYS A 4 40.18 -22.86 36.88
CA LYS A 4 40.76 -22.25 35.66
C LYS A 4 40.53 -23.13 34.41
N ILE A 5 40.57 -22.47 33.27
CA ILE A 5 40.05 -22.74 31.92
C ILE A 5 41.23 -22.94 30.95
N GLY A 6 41.04 -23.66 29.83
CA GLY A 6 41.93 -23.68 28.63
C GLY A 6 41.43 -24.71 27.61
N GLU A 7 40.95 -24.31 26.41
CA GLU A 7 41.69 -24.17 25.11
C GLU A 7 42.21 -25.51 24.54
N ALA A 8 42.32 -25.79 23.24
CA ALA A 8 41.58 -25.56 21.99
C ALA A 8 42.36 -26.41 20.93
N ASP A 9 41.64 -27.07 20.02
CA ASP A 9 42.01 -27.60 18.69
C ASP A 9 43.36 -28.30 18.41
N ALA A 10 43.27 -29.54 17.89
CA ALA A 10 44.17 -30.04 16.84
C ALA A 10 43.42 -30.98 15.87
N VAL A 11 43.72 -30.82 14.58
CA VAL A 11 43.00 -31.28 13.39
C VAL A 11 43.72 -32.45 12.69
N ARG A 12 42.95 -33.21 11.88
CA ARG A 12 43.28 -34.21 10.82
C ARG A 12 43.55 -35.64 11.29
N SER A 13 43.19 -36.71 10.57
CA SER A 13 42.58 -36.96 9.24
C SER A 13 42.41 -38.48 9.14
N GLU A 14 41.33 -38.97 8.50
CA GLU A 14 41.23 -40.21 7.67
C GLU A 14 39.76 -40.71 7.65
N SER A 15 38.99 -40.39 6.62
CA SER A 15 38.77 -41.14 5.36
C SER A 15 37.64 -42.17 5.43
N SER A 16 36.64 -41.89 4.57
CA SER A 16 35.68 -42.78 3.92
C SER A 16 34.75 -43.63 4.78
N GLU A 17 33.46 -43.24 4.81
CA GLU A 17 32.38 -44.16 4.41
C GLU A 17 31.13 -43.38 3.95
N LEU A 18 30.72 -43.63 2.71
CA LEU A 18 29.52 -43.12 2.07
C LEU A 18 28.29 -43.88 2.61
N GLY A 19 27.50 -43.23 3.46
CA GLY A 19 26.21 -43.74 3.94
C GLY A 19 25.15 -42.64 3.91
N SER A 20 24.24 -42.73 2.94
CA SER A 20 23.13 -41.79 2.69
C SER A 20 22.23 -41.59 3.92
N LEU A 21 22.23 -40.38 4.50
CA LEU A 21 21.20 -39.91 5.43
C LEU A 21 20.35 -38.82 4.77
N ARG A 22 19.38 -39.23 3.96
CA ARG A 22 18.22 -38.41 3.59
C ARG A 22 17.03 -38.82 4.46
N SER A 23 16.65 -37.95 5.40
CA SER A 23 15.28 -37.61 5.82
C SER A 23 15.17 -37.27 7.30
N GLN A 24 15.60 -36.06 7.66
CA GLN A 24 15.11 -35.37 8.86
C GLN A 24 14.68 -33.95 8.49
N PHE A 25 13.70 -33.86 7.59
CA PHE A 25 12.88 -32.65 7.37
C PHE A 25 11.48 -33.08 6.95
N ALA A 26 10.83 -33.88 7.81
CA ALA A 26 9.40 -34.10 7.73
C ALA A 26 8.73 -33.14 8.73
N GLY A 27 8.14 -32.05 8.23
CA GLY A 27 7.31 -31.18 9.05
C GLY A 27 7.49 -29.67 8.88
N VAL A 28 7.64 -29.16 7.66
CA VAL A 28 7.22 -27.79 7.36
C VAL A 28 6.01 -27.89 6.45
N SER A 29 4.83 -27.70 7.04
CA SER A 29 3.61 -27.50 6.28
C SER A 29 3.78 -26.19 5.51
N MET A 30 4.08 -26.31 4.22
CA MET A 30 3.97 -25.22 3.27
C MET A 30 2.54 -24.70 3.37
N LYS A 31 2.36 -23.48 3.91
CA LYS A 31 1.08 -22.78 3.76
C LYS A 31 0.80 -22.72 2.27
N GLU A 32 -0.34 -23.27 1.88
CA GLU A 32 -0.83 -23.31 0.51
C GLU A 32 -0.66 -21.95 -0.16
N GLY A 33 -0.09 -21.97 -1.37
CA GLY A 33 0.00 -20.79 -2.21
C GLY A 33 -1.38 -20.18 -2.40
N VAL A 34 -1.50 -18.87 -2.13
CA VAL A 34 -2.75 -18.14 -2.30
C VAL A 34 -3.14 -18.19 -3.78
N SER A 35 -4.19 -18.96 -4.08
CA SER A 35 -4.82 -18.97 -5.40
C SER A 35 -5.38 -17.58 -5.70
N LEU A 36 -4.79 -16.92 -6.70
CA LEU A 36 -5.04 -15.52 -7.04
C LEU A 36 -6.24 -15.30 -7.96
N ALA A 37 -6.97 -16.35 -8.34
CA ALA A 37 -8.04 -16.26 -9.33
C ALA A 37 -9.36 -16.85 -8.80
N SER A 38 -10.07 -16.09 -7.96
CA SER A 38 -11.51 -16.24 -7.82
C SER A 38 -12.18 -15.06 -8.51
N LYS A 39 -13.43 -15.21 -8.99
CA LYS A 39 -14.21 -14.10 -9.56
C LYS A 39 -14.39 -12.90 -8.60
N ASP A 40 -13.96 -13.04 -7.34
CA ASP A 40 -14.02 -12.01 -6.31
C ASP A 40 -12.71 -11.24 -6.11
N SER A 41 -11.65 -11.50 -6.89
CA SER A 41 -10.35 -10.82 -6.79
C SER A 41 -10.31 -9.56 -7.67
N THR A 42 -11.09 -8.55 -7.32
CA THR A 42 -11.00 -7.23 -7.99
C THR A 42 -9.77 -6.46 -7.53
N LEU A 43 -9.33 -5.47 -8.33
CA LEU A 43 -8.24 -4.57 -7.94
C LEU A 43 -8.56 -3.84 -6.63
N GLY A 44 -9.78 -3.34 -6.46
CA GLY A 44 -10.20 -2.66 -5.24
C GLY A 44 -10.12 -3.56 -4.01
N ARG A 45 -10.54 -4.83 -4.12
CA ARG A 45 -10.43 -5.80 -3.03
C ARG A 45 -8.98 -6.18 -2.73
N HIS A 46 -8.15 -6.28 -3.77
CA HIS A 46 -6.72 -6.49 -3.58
C HIS A 46 -6.09 -5.33 -2.80
N LEU A 47 -6.37 -4.09 -3.21
CA LEU A 47 -5.88 -2.88 -2.55
C LEU A 47 -6.34 -2.83 -1.09
N ALA A 48 -7.63 -3.05 -0.83
CA ALA A 48 -8.19 -3.08 0.53
C ALA A 48 -7.44 -4.07 1.44
N ARG A 49 -7.24 -5.31 0.97
CA ARG A 49 -6.49 -6.33 1.71
C ARG A 49 -5.04 -5.93 1.95
N ARG A 50 -4.38 -5.27 0.98
CA ARG A 50 -3.00 -4.80 1.15
C ARG A 50 -2.91 -3.69 2.20
N LEU A 51 -3.87 -2.76 2.24
CA LEU A 51 -3.95 -1.73 3.28
C LEU A 51 -3.99 -2.36 4.68
N VAL A 52 -4.86 -3.36 4.88
CA VAL A 52 -4.92 -4.12 6.15
C VAL A 52 -3.58 -4.79 6.47
N GLN A 53 -2.94 -5.42 5.48
CA GLN A 53 -1.66 -6.11 5.67
C GLN A 53 -0.50 -5.18 6.04
N VAL A 54 -0.52 -3.93 5.58
CA VAL A 54 0.50 -2.92 5.96
C VAL A 54 0.15 -2.19 7.26
N GLY A 55 -0.95 -2.54 7.91
CA GLY A 55 -1.34 -2.03 9.24
C GLY A 55 -2.31 -0.85 9.23
N VAL A 56 -2.89 -0.51 8.08
CA VAL A 56 -3.97 0.49 8.01
C VAL A 56 -5.27 -0.13 8.49
N SER A 57 -5.93 0.51 9.45
CA SER A 57 -7.29 0.17 9.88
C SER A 57 -8.33 1.21 9.49
N ASP A 58 -7.91 2.44 9.19
CA ASP A 58 -8.80 3.56 8.90
C ASP A 58 -8.34 4.25 7.62
N VAL A 59 -9.25 4.42 6.66
CA VAL A 59 -9.01 5.13 5.40
C VAL A 59 -9.83 6.41 5.39
N PHE A 60 -9.16 7.55 5.34
CA PHE A 60 -9.82 8.86 5.31
C PHE A 60 -10.25 9.20 3.89
N ALA A 61 -11.54 9.48 3.67
CA ALA A 61 -12.07 9.57 2.32
C ALA A 61 -12.99 10.77 2.11
N VAL A 62 -12.97 11.25 0.87
CA VAL A 62 -13.98 12.15 0.31
C VAL A 62 -14.54 11.48 -0.95
N PRO A 63 -15.83 11.10 -0.95
CA PRO A 63 -16.45 10.46 -2.12
C PRO A 63 -16.52 11.39 -3.33
N GLY A 64 -16.21 10.83 -4.50
CA GLY A 64 -16.47 11.42 -5.80
C GLY A 64 -16.65 10.34 -6.85
N ASP A 65 -17.31 10.64 -7.96
CA ASP A 65 -17.73 9.66 -8.96
C ASP A 65 -16.59 8.77 -9.52
N PHE A 66 -15.37 9.29 -9.64
CA PHE A 66 -14.20 8.51 -10.05
C PHE A 66 -13.67 7.51 -9.00
N ASN A 67 -14.13 7.57 -7.75
CA ASN A 67 -13.69 6.67 -6.68
C ASN A 67 -14.80 5.83 -6.02
N LEU A 68 -16.09 6.04 -6.35
CA LEU A 68 -17.20 5.36 -5.66
C LEU A 68 -17.08 3.82 -5.66
N THR A 69 -16.78 3.21 -6.81
CA THR A 69 -16.61 1.75 -6.91
C THR A 69 -15.43 1.24 -6.07
N LEU A 70 -14.37 2.05 -5.93
CA LEU A 70 -13.27 1.72 -5.03
C LEU A 70 -13.73 1.79 -3.57
N LEU A 71 -14.47 2.84 -3.20
CA LEU A 71 -14.97 3.00 -1.83
C LEU A 71 -15.87 1.83 -1.41
N ASP A 72 -16.71 1.32 -2.31
CA ASP A 72 -17.51 0.12 -2.04
C ASP A 72 -16.64 -1.08 -1.65
N HIS A 73 -15.50 -1.27 -2.33
CA HIS A 73 -14.55 -2.33 -2.00
C HIS A 73 -13.81 -2.10 -0.68
N LEU A 74 -13.50 -0.84 -0.34
CA LEU A 74 -12.88 -0.49 0.94
C LEU A 74 -13.86 -0.73 2.11
N VAL A 75 -15.13 -0.35 1.95
CA VAL A 75 -16.19 -0.58 2.95
C VAL A 75 -16.48 -2.06 3.14
N ALA A 76 -16.39 -2.87 2.07
CA ALA A 76 -16.63 -4.30 2.14
C ALA A 76 -15.50 -5.10 2.80
N GLU A 77 -14.33 -4.51 3.06
CA GLU A 77 -13.19 -5.18 3.69
C GLU A 77 -13.27 -5.06 5.22
N PRO A 78 -13.49 -6.16 5.98
CA PRO A 78 -13.79 -6.08 7.42
C PRO A 78 -12.67 -5.50 8.30
N GLY A 79 -11.44 -5.43 7.78
CA GLY A 79 -10.29 -4.86 8.49
C GLY A 79 -10.12 -3.35 8.32
N LEU A 80 -10.97 -2.69 7.52
CA LEU A 80 -10.91 -1.26 7.25
C LEU A 80 -12.19 -0.56 7.72
N ASN A 81 -12.03 0.63 8.28
CA ASN A 81 -13.09 1.60 8.46
C ASN A 81 -12.91 2.73 7.47
N LEU A 82 -13.98 3.10 6.77
CA LEU A 82 -13.98 4.27 5.91
C LEU A 82 -14.40 5.51 6.71
N ILE A 83 -13.51 6.47 6.85
CA ILE A 83 -13.72 7.69 7.64
C ILE A 83 -13.98 8.87 6.70
N GLY A 84 -15.23 9.34 6.64
CA GLY A 84 -15.59 10.51 5.85
C GLY A 84 -14.99 11.80 6.41
N CYS A 85 -14.43 12.63 5.53
CA CYS A 85 -13.87 13.94 5.86
C CYS A 85 -14.63 15.07 5.16
N CYS A 86 -14.58 16.28 5.73
CA CYS A 86 -15.29 17.44 5.16
C CYS A 86 -14.72 17.93 3.82
N ASN A 87 -13.42 17.73 3.60
CA ASN A 87 -12.71 18.04 2.36
C ASN A 87 -11.41 17.22 2.28
N GLU A 88 -10.77 17.22 1.11
CA GLU A 88 -9.63 16.37 0.80
C GLU A 88 -8.35 16.83 1.49
N LEU A 89 -8.16 18.14 1.69
CA LEU A 89 -7.05 18.68 2.47
C LEU A 89 -7.06 18.11 3.90
N ASN A 90 -8.23 18.13 4.54
CA ASN A 90 -8.43 17.59 5.88
C ASN A 90 -8.29 16.07 5.89
N ALA A 91 -8.75 15.36 4.85
CA ALA A 91 -8.55 13.91 4.72
C ALA A 91 -7.05 13.55 4.67
N GLY A 92 -6.26 14.31 3.91
CA GLY A 92 -4.82 14.15 3.84
C GLY A 92 -4.14 14.40 5.20
N TYR A 93 -4.50 15.48 5.90
CA TYR A 93 -3.93 15.75 7.23
C TYR A 93 -4.40 14.77 8.31
N ALA A 94 -5.62 14.23 8.19
CA ALA A 94 -6.08 13.15 9.06
C ALA A 94 -5.24 11.88 8.84
N ALA A 95 -4.92 11.55 7.59
CA ALA A 95 -4.01 10.45 7.26
C ALA A 95 -2.57 10.71 7.74
N ASP A 96 -2.05 11.94 7.62
CA ASP A 96 -0.75 12.35 8.18
C ASP A 96 -0.70 12.14 9.70
N GLY A 97 -1.66 12.71 10.43
CA GLY A 97 -1.76 12.56 11.88
C GLY A 97 -1.93 11.09 12.30
N TYR A 98 -2.69 10.32 11.53
CA TYR A 98 -2.84 8.89 11.74
C TYR A 98 -1.50 8.14 11.55
N ALA A 99 -0.74 8.44 10.50
CA ALA A 99 0.58 7.85 10.26
C ALA A 99 1.54 8.11 11.43
N ARG A 100 1.55 9.32 11.98
CA ARG A 100 2.36 9.65 13.19
C ARG A 100 2.03 8.77 14.38
N SER A 101 0.76 8.41 14.58
CA SER A 101 0.32 7.62 15.73
C SER A 101 0.37 6.11 15.49
N ARG A 102 0.20 5.64 14.25
CA ARG A 102 -0.11 4.24 13.92
C ARG A 102 0.87 3.63 12.92
N GLY A 103 1.84 4.40 12.45
CA GLY A 103 2.83 3.98 11.48
C GLY A 103 2.44 4.43 10.07
N VAL A 104 1.36 3.91 9.51
CA VAL A 104 0.95 4.14 8.11
C VAL A 104 -0.44 4.79 8.04
N GLY A 105 -0.56 5.86 7.27
CA GLY A 105 -1.83 6.52 6.97
C GLY A 105 -2.31 6.25 5.54
N ALA A 106 -3.61 6.31 5.32
CA ALA A 106 -4.18 6.20 3.97
C ALA A 106 -5.35 7.17 3.78
N CYS A 107 -5.41 7.79 2.60
CA CYS A 107 -6.57 8.58 2.17
C CYS A 107 -7.02 8.22 0.76
N ALA A 108 -8.32 8.43 0.48
CA ALA A 108 -8.94 8.17 -0.82
C ALA A 108 -9.75 9.38 -1.30
N VAL A 109 -9.40 9.95 -2.46
CA VAL A 109 -10.02 11.16 -3.01
C VAL A 109 -10.36 10.99 -4.50
N THR A 110 -11.13 11.93 -5.05
CA THR A 110 -11.53 11.88 -6.47
C THR A 110 -10.51 12.55 -7.38
N PHE A 111 -10.62 12.27 -8.68
CA PHE A 111 -9.71 12.73 -9.72
C PHE A 111 -9.64 14.27 -9.82
N THR A 112 -8.43 14.78 -10.00
CA THR A 112 -8.05 16.18 -10.21
C THR A 112 -8.50 17.16 -9.12
N VAL A 113 -9.79 17.41 -8.93
CA VAL A 113 -10.23 18.39 -7.89
C VAL A 113 -9.88 17.88 -6.50
N GLY A 114 -10.01 16.58 -6.26
CA GLY A 114 -9.67 15.97 -4.97
C GLY A 114 -8.17 15.77 -4.81
N GLY A 115 -7.50 15.23 -5.83
CA GLY A 115 -6.05 15.02 -5.77
C GLY A 115 -5.24 16.32 -5.69
N LEU A 116 -5.63 17.39 -6.38
CA LEU A 116 -4.96 18.69 -6.23
C LEU A 116 -5.24 19.33 -4.86
N SER A 117 -6.41 19.08 -4.26
CA SER A 117 -6.76 19.56 -2.92
C SER A 117 -5.95 18.85 -1.82
N VAL A 118 -5.76 17.52 -1.92
CA VAL A 118 -4.97 16.75 -0.95
C VAL A 118 -3.46 16.95 -1.10
N LEU A 119 -2.99 17.46 -2.25
CA LEU A 119 -1.57 17.57 -2.60
C LEU A 119 -0.73 18.26 -1.51
N ASN A 120 -1.26 19.32 -0.88
CA ASN A 120 -0.56 20.04 0.18
C ASN A 120 -0.30 19.15 1.42
N ALA A 121 -1.26 18.31 1.79
CA ALA A 121 -1.07 17.38 2.90
C ALA A 121 -0.06 16.28 2.56
N ILE A 122 -0.05 15.79 1.32
CA ILE A 122 0.93 14.79 0.87
C ILE A 122 2.35 15.36 0.83
N ALA A 123 2.51 16.60 0.36
CA ALA A 123 3.79 17.31 0.45
C ALA A 123 4.25 17.47 1.91
N GLY A 124 3.32 17.76 2.82
CA GLY A 124 3.57 17.79 4.27
C GLY A 124 4.09 16.44 4.79
N ALA A 125 3.37 15.36 4.51
CA ALA A 125 3.76 14.01 4.90
C ALA A 125 5.14 13.61 4.34
N TYR A 126 5.42 13.98 3.08
CA TYR A 126 6.72 13.75 2.45
C TYR A 126 7.85 14.51 3.15
N SER A 127 7.62 15.78 3.51
CA SER A 127 8.61 16.59 4.24
C SER A 127 8.92 16.06 5.65
N GLU A 128 7.97 15.35 6.24
CA GLU A 128 8.03 14.83 7.61
C GLU A 128 8.40 13.34 7.67
N ASN A 129 8.73 12.72 6.52
CA ASN A 129 9.06 11.31 6.37
C ASN A 129 7.96 10.36 6.88
N LEU A 130 6.70 10.71 6.64
CA LEU A 130 5.56 9.89 7.03
C LEU A 130 5.08 9.01 5.88
N PRO A 131 4.86 7.70 6.11
CA PRO A 131 4.35 6.82 5.08
C PRO A 131 2.82 7.00 4.97
N VAL A 132 2.42 7.86 4.04
CA VAL A 132 1.02 8.11 3.70
C VAL A 132 0.74 7.57 2.29
N ILE A 133 -0.30 6.74 2.19
CA ILE A 133 -0.78 6.19 0.92
C ILE A 133 -1.95 7.06 0.43
N CYS A 134 -1.72 7.84 -0.63
CA CYS A 134 -2.76 8.64 -1.27
C CYS A 134 -3.35 7.87 -2.46
N ILE A 135 -4.64 7.55 -2.39
CA ILE A 135 -5.35 6.85 -3.46
C ILE A 135 -6.27 7.84 -4.16
N VAL A 136 -6.06 8.05 -5.45
CA VAL A 136 -6.88 8.95 -6.25
C VAL A 136 -7.68 8.13 -7.25
N GLY A 137 -8.99 8.34 -7.30
CA GLY A 137 -9.84 7.80 -8.37
C GLY A 137 -9.38 8.33 -9.73
N GLY A 138 -9.49 7.53 -10.78
CA GLY A 138 -8.99 7.89 -12.12
C GLY A 138 -10.08 7.84 -13.18
N PRO A 139 -9.88 8.50 -14.35
CA PRO A 139 -10.71 8.35 -15.52
C PRO A 139 -10.87 6.90 -15.97
N ASN A 140 -11.89 6.63 -16.79
CA ASN A 140 -12.02 5.33 -17.42
C ASN A 140 -10.78 5.07 -18.31
N SER A 141 -10.21 3.87 -18.23
CA SER A 141 -9.03 3.51 -19.01
C SER A 141 -9.25 3.66 -20.53
N ASN A 142 -10.50 3.57 -21.01
CA ASN A 142 -10.85 3.76 -22.42
C ASN A 142 -10.83 5.24 -22.87
N ASP A 143 -10.77 6.21 -21.95
CA ASP A 143 -10.72 7.63 -22.31
C ASP A 143 -9.30 8.08 -22.69
N TYR A 144 -8.26 7.35 -22.24
CA TYR A 144 -6.88 7.63 -22.59
C TYR A 144 -6.63 7.44 -24.09
N GLY A 145 -5.94 8.40 -24.72
CA GLY A 145 -5.69 8.40 -26.17
C GLY A 145 -6.87 8.86 -27.02
N THR A 146 -7.95 9.34 -26.40
CA THR A 146 -9.09 9.97 -27.07
C THR A 146 -9.05 11.49 -26.94
N ASN A 147 -9.86 12.20 -27.72
CA ASN A 147 -10.04 13.66 -27.59
C ASN A 147 -11.18 14.04 -26.62
N ARG A 148 -11.55 13.12 -25.70
CA ARG A 148 -12.62 13.39 -24.75
C ARG A 148 -12.15 14.39 -23.70
N ILE A 149 -13.04 15.34 -23.40
CA ILE A 149 -12.89 16.26 -22.28
C ILE A 149 -13.79 15.74 -21.17
N LEU A 150 -13.21 15.49 -20.01
CA LEU A 150 -13.92 14.98 -18.85
C LEU A 150 -14.17 16.11 -17.85
N HIS A 151 -15.26 16.01 -17.12
CA HIS A 151 -15.48 16.84 -15.93
C HIS A 151 -14.34 16.58 -14.91
N HIS A 152 -14.10 17.55 -14.04
CA HIS A 152 -12.92 17.67 -13.18
C HIS A 152 -11.58 17.95 -13.89
N THR A 153 -11.52 18.05 -15.22
CA THR A 153 -10.31 18.49 -15.93
C THR A 153 -10.32 19.98 -16.28
N ILE A 154 -9.17 20.52 -16.69
CA ILE A 154 -9.03 21.91 -17.17
C ILE A 154 -9.49 22.13 -18.62
N GLY A 155 -10.27 21.20 -19.19
CA GLY A 155 -10.77 21.33 -20.57
C GLY A 155 -9.80 20.85 -21.65
N LEU A 156 -8.77 20.07 -21.27
CA LEU A 156 -7.80 19.47 -22.19
C LEU A 156 -7.87 17.94 -22.11
N PRO A 157 -7.64 17.21 -23.22
CA PRO A 157 -7.55 15.75 -23.22
C PRO A 157 -6.18 15.27 -22.68
N ASP A 158 -5.68 15.88 -21.61
CA ASP A 158 -4.48 15.48 -20.87
C ASP A 158 -4.85 15.13 -19.42
N PHE A 159 -4.93 13.83 -19.14
CA PHE A 159 -5.24 13.31 -17.79
C PHE A 159 -3.98 13.08 -16.93
N SER A 160 -2.79 13.41 -17.43
CA SER A 160 -1.53 13.22 -16.70
C SER A 160 -1.11 14.43 -15.87
N GLN A 161 -1.85 15.54 -15.94
CA GLN A 161 -1.55 16.76 -15.19
C GLN A 161 -1.45 16.53 -13.68
N GLU A 162 -2.45 15.87 -13.11
CA GLU A 162 -2.47 15.54 -11.68
C GLU A 162 -1.26 14.68 -11.30
N LEU A 163 -0.97 13.62 -12.07
CA LEU A 163 0.17 12.75 -11.82
C LEU A 163 1.49 13.53 -11.78
N ARG A 164 1.71 14.47 -12.72
CA ARG A 164 2.91 15.31 -12.73
C ARG A 164 3.06 16.17 -11.48
N CYS A 165 1.95 16.62 -10.87
CA CYS A 165 1.99 17.36 -9.62
C CYS A 165 2.42 16.49 -8.45
N PHE A 166 2.01 15.21 -8.40
CA PHE A 166 2.39 14.29 -7.34
C PHE A 166 3.86 13.83 -7.44
N GLN A 167 4.43 13.74 -8.65
CA GLN A 167 5.79 13.23 -8.89
C GLN A 167 6.88 13.94 -8.10
N THR A 168 6.71 15.22 -7.76
CA THR A 168 7.70 16.01 -7.02
C THR A 168 7.57 15.90 -5.50
N VAL A 169 6.47 15.33 -5.00
CA VAL A 169 6.11 15.28 -3.57
C VAL A 169 5.74 13.88 -3.09
N THR A 170 6.10 12.84 -3.85
CA THR A 170 5.90 11.43 -3.48
C THR A 170 7.10 10.59 -3.89
N CYS A 171 7.35 9.51 -3.17
CA CYS A 171 8.48 8.61 -3.46
C CYS A 171 8.17 7.59 -4.57
N TYR A 172 6.89 7.33 -4.85
CA TYR A 172 6.41 6.41 -5.87
C TYR A 172 5.00 6.79 -6.31
N GLN A 173 4.64 6.47 -7.56
CA GLN A 173 3.31 6.66 -8.14
C GLN A 173 2.89 5.41 -8.92
#